data_AF-A0A2N5XEV4-F1
#
_entry.id   AF-A0A2N5XEV4-F1
#
_cell.length_a   1.000
_cell.length_b   1.000
_cell.length_c   1.000
_cell.angle_alpha   90.00
_cell.angle_beta   90.00
_cell.angle_gamma   90.00
#
_symmetry.space_group_name_H-M   'P 1'
#
loop_
_entity.id
_entity.type
_entity.pdbx_description
1 polymer ?
#
loop_
_entity_poly.entity_id
_entity_poly.type
_entity_poly.pdbx_seq_one_letter_code
_entity_poly.pdbx_strand_id
1 'polypeptide(L)'
;PGPRVHRRTLTVEEVEREVAPGVRQTLWTFGGTAPGPVLRGRVGDTFEITLVNDGSIGHSVDFHAGALAPDRPMRTIGPGRSLTYRFTATRSGVWMYHCSTMPMSLHIANGMFGAVVVDPPGLPSVDREYLLVQSEMYLGRQGGTADADKLGAEEPDAVVFNGYAGQYSHDPLTARVGERVRVWVLDAGPNRSSAFHVVGGQFDTVYEEGAYRLRPDGPGSGGAQVLGLAPASGGFVELFFPETGTYPFVSHVMADAERGALGAFAVTR
;
A
#
# COMPACT_ATOMS: atom_id res chain seq x y z
N PRO A 1 1.44 16.95 -22.19
CA PRO A 1 0.93 15.68 -22.76
C PRO A 1 -0.53 15.47 -22.36
N GLY A 2 -1.40 15.04 -23.29
CA GLY A 2 -2.81 14.76 -22.97
C GLY A 2 -3.01 13.50 -22.12
N PRO A 3 -4.25 13.24 -21.66
CA PRO A 3 -4.62 12.03 -20.94
C PRO A 3 -4.18 10.74 -21.62
N ARG A 4 -3.70 9.78 -20.84
CA ARG A 4 -3.29 8.45 -21.31
C ARG A 4 -4.27 7.36 -20.88
N VAL A 5 -4.26 6.24 -21.61
CA VAL A 5 -4.99 5.03 -21.21
C VAL A 5 -3.99 3.98 -20.74
N HIS A 6 -4.05 3.62 -19.46
CA HIS A 6 -3.28 2.55 -18.83
C HIS A 6 -4.04 1.23 -18.93
N ARG A 7 -3.50 0.28 -19.69
CA ARG A 7 -4.08 -1.07 -19.82
C ARG A 7 -3.24 -2.09 -19.06
N ARG A 8 -3.91 -2.85 -18.20
CA ARG A 8 -3.30 -3.94 -17.42
C ARG A 8 -4.27 -5.10 -17.25
N THR A 9 -3.71 -6.29 -17.14
CA THR A 9 -4.43 -7.47 -16.68
C THR A 9 -3.94 -7.76 -15.26
N LEU A 10 -4.88 -7.96 -14.33
CA LEU A 10 -4.60 -8.47 -13.00
C LEU A 10 -5.17 -9.88 -12.93
N THR A 11 -4.30 -10.88 -12.84
CA THR A 11 -4.71 -12.27 -12.64
C THR A 11 -4.86 -12.51 -11.14
N VAL A 12 -6.00 -13.07 -10.72
CA VAL A 12 -6.17 -13.54 -9.34
C VAL A 12 -5.53 -14.91 -9.23
N GLU A 13 -4.59 -15.04 -8.29
CA GLU A 13 -3.85 -16.28 -8.06
C GLU A 13 -3.79 -16.58 -6.56
N GLU A 14 -3.84 -17.87 -6.23
CA GLU A 14 -3.60 -18.40 -4.89
C GLU A 14 -2.14 -18.85 -4.81
N VAL A 15 -1.31 -18.14 -4.04
CA VAL A 15 0.14 -18.35 -4.02
C VAL A 15 0.61 -18.61 -2.61
N GLU A 16 1.21 -19.77 -2.38
CA GLU A 16 1.88 -20.04 -1.11
C GLU A 16 3.24 -19.30 -1.04
N ARG A 17 3.39 -18.42 -0.06
CA ARG A 17 4.62 -17.66 0.19
C ARG A 17 5.01 -17.66 1.65
N GLU A 18 6.30 -17.45 1.88
CA GLU A 18 6.81 -17.12 3.21
C GLU A 18 6.51 -15.65 3.51
N VAL A 19 5.88 -15.38 4.66
CA VAL A 19 5.43 -14.04 5.10
C VAL A 19 6.16 -13.54 6.35
N ALA A 20 6.89 -14.43 7.00
CA ALA A 20 7.85 -14.19 8.09
C ALA A 20 8.81 -15.39 8.14
N PRO A 21 9.98 -15.31 8.80
CA PRO A 21 10.94 -16.41 8.83
C PRO A 21 10.31 -17.73 9.31
N GLY A 22 10.27 -18.74 8.44
CA GLY A 22 9.69 -20.06 8.74
C GLY A 22 8.15 -20.13 8.72
N VAL A 23 7.47 -19.05 8.34
CA VAL A 23 6.00 -18.96 8.33
C VAL A 23 5.50 -18.83 6.90
N ARG A 24 4.76 -19.84 6.42
CA ARG A 24 4.18 -19.86 5.07
C ARG A 24 2.67 -19.74 5.12
N GLN A 25 2.09 -18.97 4.21
CA GLN A 25 0.65 -18.79 4.03
C GLN A 25 0.29 -18.86 2.54
N THR A 26 -0.91 -19.34 2.24
CA THR A 26 -1.52 -19.26 0.91
C THR A 26 -2.26 -17.94 0.78
N LEU A 27 -1.67 -17.01 0.04
CA LEU A 27 -2.21 -15.67 -0.19
C LEU A 27 -3.13 -15.67 -1.41
N TRP A 28 -4.20 -14.88 -1.35
CA TRP A 28 -4.97 -14.51 -2.53
C TRP A 28 -4.42 -13.20 -3.06
N THR A 29 -3.98 -13.19 -4.31
CA THR A 29 -3.19 -12.08 -4.85
C THR A 29 -3.85 -11.48 -6.09
N PHE A 30 -3.49 -10.24 -6.38
CA PHE A 30 -3.61 -9.70 -7.74
C PHE A 30 -2.21 -9.73 -8.36
N GLY A 31 -1.99 -10.52 -9.41
CA GLY A 31 -0.72 -10.59 -10.13
C GLY A 31 0.42 -11.29 -9.38
N GLY A 32 0.11 -12.26 -8.52
CA GLY A 32 1.09 -13.15 -7.89
C GLY A 32 1.84 -12.59 -6.68
N THR A 33 1.51 -11.37 -6.24
CA THR A 33 2.09 -10.68 -5.08
C THR A 33 1.02 -10.07 -4.17
N ALA A 34 1.35 -9.91 -2.89
CA ALA A 34 0.57 -9.14 -1.92
C ALA A 34 1.54 -8.17 -1.20
N PRO A 35 1.43 -6.85 -1.39
CA PRO A 35 0.45 -6.14 -2.22
C PRO A 35 0.55 -6.51 -3.71
N GLY A 36 -0.54 -6.32 -4.45
CA GLY A 36 -0.56 -6.46 -5.90
C GLY A 36 0.22 -5.36 -6.63
N PRO A 37 0.40 -5.46 -7.96
CA PRO A 37 1.13 -4.49 -8.77
C PRO A 37 0.71 -3.04 -8.53
N VAL A 38 1.68 -2.15 -8.42
CA VAL A 38 1.44 -0.71 -8.34
C VAL A 38 0.92 -0.21 -9.68
N LEU A 39 -0.22 0.47 -9.66
CA LEU A 39 -0.73 1.22 -10.80
C LEU A 39 -0.34 2.68 -10.61
N ARG A 40 0.20 3.34 -11.65
CA ARG A 40 0.57 4.75 -11.57
C ARG A 40 0.12 5.53 -12.78
N GLY A 41 -0.42 6.73 -12.55
CA GLY A 41 -0.86 7.64 -13.59
C GLY A 41 -0.96 9.09 -13.08
N ARG A 42 -1.62 9.94 -13.86
CA ARG A 42 -1.86 11.35 -13.54
C ARG A 42 -3.36 11.64 -13.54
N VAL A 43 -3.75 12.75 -12.93
CA VAL A 43 -5.12 13.26 -13.04
C VAL A 43 -5.51 13.41 -14.51
N GLY A 44 -6.64 12.84 -14.88
CA GLY A 44 -7.18 12.77 -16.24
C GLY A 44 -6.89 11.45 -16.96
N ASP A 45 -5.91 10.66 -16.51
CA ASP A 45 -5.64 9.35 -17.14
C ASP A 45 -6.79 8.36 -16.91
N THR A 46 -6.98 7.46 -17.87
CA THR A 46 -7.93 6.35 -17.76
C THR A 46 -7.20 5.04 -17.47
N PHE A 47 -7.67 4.29 -16.49
CA PHE A 47 -7.26 2.92 -16.20
C PHE A 47 -8.30 1.97 -16.77
N GLU A 48 -7.87 1.01 -17.57
CA GLU A 48 -8.67 -0.10 -18.11
C GLU A 48 -8.01 -1.40 -17.66
N ILE A 49 -8.54 -1.96 -16.57
CA ILE A 49 -7.98 -3.10 -15.87
C ILE A 49 -8.85 -4.31 -16.12
N THR A 50 -8.27 -5.37 -16.67
CA THR A 50 -8.97 -6.65 -16.82
C THR A 50 -8.59 -7.57 -15.66
N LEU A 51 -9.54 -7.87 -14.80
CA LEU A 51 -9.43 -8.90 -13.79
C LEU A 51 -9.68 -10.26 -14.44
N VAL A 52 -8.78 -11.22 -14.25
CA VAL A 52 -8.96 -12.63 -14.64
C VAL A 52 -8.90 -13.46 -13.37
N ASN A 53 -9.94 -14.23 -13.09
CA ASN A 53 -9.98 -15.04 -11.87
C ASN A 53 -9.47 -16.45 -12.15
N ASP A 54 -8.19 -16.70 -11.88
CA ASP A 54 -7.57 -18.04 -11.96
C ASP A 54 -7.49 -18.71 -10.57
N GLY A 55 -8.17 -18.16 -9.56
CA GLY A 55 -8.31 -18.72 -8.22
C GLY A 55 -9.41 -19.77 -8.11
N SER A 56 -9.61 -20.29 -6.89
CA SER A 56 -10.59 -21.36 -6.64
C SER A 56 -11.96 -20.85 -6.17
N ILE A 57 -12.07 -19.58 -5.76
CA ILE A 57 -13.28 -18.95 -5.25
C ILE A 57 -13.66 -17.69 -6.04
N GLY A 58 -14.80 -17.07 -5.67
CA GLY A 58 -15.21 -15.80 -6.26
C GLY A 58 -14.31 -14.64 -5.84
N HIS A 59 -13.95 -13.78 -6.78
CA HIS A 59 -13.16 -12.58 -6.53
C HIS A 59 -13.70 -11.37 -7.30
N SER A 60 -13.35 -10.17 -6.86
CA SER A 60 -13.68 -8.91 -7.53
C SER A 60 -12.54 -7.91 -7.34
N VAL A 61 -12.72 -6.69 -7.82
CA VAL A 61 -11.82 -5.57 -7.53
C VAL A 61 -12.61 -4.28 -7.41
N ASP A 62 -12.30 -3.51 -6.38
CA ASP A 62 -12.71 -2.14 -6.15
C ASP A 62 -11.46 -1.24 -6.23
N PHE A 63 -11.58 -0.12 -6.94
CA PHE A 63 -10.54 0.89 -7.09
C PHE A 63 -11.03 2.20 -6.48
N HIS A 64 -10.43 2.65 -5.37
CA HIS A 64 -10.83 3.89 -4.71
C HIS A 64 -10.50 5.14 -5.55
N ALA A 65 -9.56 5.01 -6.49
CA ALA A 65 -9.28 6.03 -7.51
C ALA A 65 -10.41 6.20 -8.55
N GLY A 66 -11.35 5.26 -8.61
CA GLY A 66 -12.52 5.27 -9.49
C GLY A 66 -13.79 5.68 -8.75
N ALA A 67 -14.71 6.35 -9.47
CA ALA A 67 -16.02 6.74 -8.94
C ALA A 67 -17.13 6.17 -9.83
N LEU A 68 -17.47 4.90 -9.63
CA LEU A 68 -18.48 4.18 -10.42
C LEU A 68 -19.47 3.45 -9.49
N ALA A 69 -20.70 3.23 -9.97
CA ALA A 69 -21.65 2.36 -9.28
C ALA A 69 -21.11 0.91 -9.27
N PRO A 70 -21.15 0.19 -8.13
CA PRO A 70 -20.45 -1.08 -7.95
C PRO A 70 -21.07 -2.26 -8.72
N ASP A 71 -22.38 -2.25 -8.94
CA ASP A 71 -23.19 -3.41 -9.42
C ASP A 71 -22.62 -4.15 -10.64
N ARG A 72 -21.90 -3.42 -11.50
CA ARG A 72 -21.25 -3.96 -12.69
C ARG A 72 -19.74 -4.08 -12.51
N PRO A 73 -18.96 -2.98 -12.42
CA PRO A 73 -17.50 -3.03 -12.47
C PRO A 73 -16.85 -3.71 -11.26
N MET A 74 -17.55 -3.86 -10.13
CA MET A 74 -17.02 -4.43 -8.89
C MET A 74 -17.69 -5.74 -8.48
N ARG A 75 -18.55 -6.32 -9.33
CA ARG A 75 -19.23 -7.59 -9.02
C ARG A 75 -18.24 -8.74 -8.91
N THR A 76 -18.54 -9.70 -8.04
CA THR A 76 -17.81 -10.97 -7.94
C THR A 76 -17.89 -11.75 -9.25
N ILE A 77 -16.73 -12.21 -9.71
CA ILE A 77 -16.61 -13.16 -10.81
C ILE A 77 -16.12 -14.51 -10.26
N GLY A 78 -16.72 -15.61 -10.73
CA GLY A 78 -16.28 -16.95 -10.36
C GLY A 78 -14.97 -17.36 -11.06
N PRO A 79 -14.39 -18.51 -10.68
CA PRO A 79 -13.21 -19.08 -11.33
C PRO A 79 -13.33 -19.19 -12.85
N GLY A 80 -12.24 -18.93 -13.57
CA GLY A 80 -12.14 -18.95 -15.03
C GLY A 80 -12.90 -17.83 -15.74
N ARG A 81 -13.40 -16.82 -15.02
CA ARG A 81 -14.12 -15.67 -15.59
C ARG A 81 -13.24 -14.43 -15.56
N SER A 82 -13.62 -13.44 -16.37
CA SER A 82 -12.93 -12.16 -16.42
C SER A 82 -13.90 -10.98 -16.39
N LEU A 83 -13.41 -9.83 -15.95
CA LEU A 83 -14.13 -8.57 -15.88
C LEU A 83 -13.19 -7.40 -16.19
N THR A 84 -13.57 -6.54 -17.13
CA THR A 84 -12.86 -5.27 -17.35
C THR A 84 -13.50 -4.15 -16.53
N TYR A 85 -12.71 -3.53 -15.66
CA TYR A 85 -13.03 -2.30 -14.95
C TYR A 85 -12.35 -1.14 -15.68
N ARG A 86 -13.11 -0.12 -16.10
CA ARG A 86 -12.56 1.11 -16.69
C ARG A 86 -12.97 2.38 -15.90
N PHE A 87 -12.01 3.14 -15.37
CA PHE A 87 -12.24 4.45 -14.74
C PHE A 87 -11.24 5.51 -15.17
N THR A 88 -11.65 6.78 -15.08
CA THR A 88 -10.76 7.94 -15.20
C THR A 88 -10.38 8.43 -13.81
N ALA A 89 -9.08 8.57 -13.55
CA ALA A 89 -8.57 9.14 -12.31
C ALA A 89 -8.80 10.65 -12.32
N THR A 90 -9.83 11.11 -11.60
CA THR A 90 -10.21 12.54 -11.55
C THR A 90 -9.58 13.29 -10.39
N ARG A 91 -8.94 12.57 -9.45
CA ARG A 91 -8.32 13.10 -8.23
C ARG A 91 -6.94 12.47 -8.02
N SER A 92 -6.00 13.26 -7.52
CA SER A 92 -4.66 12.80 -7.17
C SER A 92 -4.61 12.22 -5.76
N GLY A 93 -3.63 11.33 -5.52
CA GLY A 93 -3.45 10.65 -4.25
C GLY A 93 -2.81 9.28 -4.44
N VAL A 94 -2.56 8.58 -3.34
CA VAL A 94 -2.33 7.13 -3.36
C VAL A 94 -3.59 6.47 -2.85
N TRP A 95 -4.20 5.67 -3.71
CA TRP A 95 -5.51 5.08 -3.50
C TRP A 95 -5.37 3.58 -3.33
N MET A 96 -6.14 2.99 -2.43
CA MET A 96 -6.26 1.55 -2.33
C MET A 96 -7.02 0.99 -3.55
N TYR A 97 -6.63 -0.20 -3.98
CA TYR A 97 -7.55 -1.11 -4.65
C TYR A 97 -7.55 -2.43 -3.92
N HIS A 98 -8.69 -3.11 -3.86
CA HIS A 98 -8.83 -4.37 -3.14
C HIS A 98 -9.97 -5.23 -3.66
N CYS A 99 -10.00 -6.50 -3.25
CA CYS A 99 -11.16 -7.34 -3.52
C CYS A 99 -12.37 -6.89 -2.70
N SER A 100 -13.53 -6.80 -3.33
CA SER A 100 -14.80 -6.40 -2.71
C SER A 100 -15.80 -7.57 -2.57
N THR A 101 -15.33 -8.80 -2.78
CA THR A 101 -16.15 -10.01 -2.59
C THR A 101 -16.32 -10.28 -1.10
N MET A 102 -17.52 -10.69 -0.69
CA MET A 102 -17.83 -10.92 0.72
C MET A 102 -17.29 -12.27 1.23
N PRO A 103 -16.74 -12.34 2.46
CA PRO A 103 -16.48 -11.23 3.38
C PRO A 103 -15.22 -10.43 2.99
N MET A 104 -15.37 -9.13 2.71
CA MET A 104 -14.28 -8.29 2.18
C MET A 104 -13.03 -8.28 3.07
N SER A 105 -13.23 -8.22 4.39
CA SER A 105 -12.13 -8.23 5.36
C SER A 105 -11.22 -9.44 5.20
N LEU A 106 -11.78 -10.62 4.94
CA LEU A 106 -10.99 -11.84 4.75
C LEU A 106 -10.20 -11.79 3.44
N HIS A 107 -10.80 -11.28 2.36
CA HIS A 107 -10.08 -11.14 1.10
C HIS A 107 -8.92 -10.14 1.21
N ILE A 108 -9.12 -9.02 1.90
CA ILE A 108 -8.06 -8.03 2.16
C ILE A 108 -6.98 -8.66 3.05
N ALA A 109 -7.36 -9.24 4.18
CA ALA A 109 -6.44 -9.87 5.13
C ALA A 109 -5.63 -11.02 4.51
N ASN A 110 -6.18 -11.71 3.50
CA ASN A 110 -5.47 -12.77 2.79
C ASN A 110 -4.60 -12.27 1.62
N GLY A 111 -4.45 -10.95 1.44
CA GLY A 111 -3.48 -10.35 0.51
C GLY A 111 -4.06 -9.61 -0.70
N MET A 112 -5.39 -9.52 -0.86
CA MET A 112 -6.00 -8.93 -2.05
C MET A 112 -6.15 -7.41 -1.96
N PHE A 113 -5.01 -6.71 -1.98
CA PHE A 113 -4.95 -5.25 -2.02
C PHE A 113 -3.72 -4.76 -2.79
N GLY A 114 -3.75 -3.49 -3.21
CA GLY A 114 -2.61 -2.81 -3.80
C GLY A 114 -2.88 -1.31 -3.91
N ALA A 115 -1.97 -0.59 -4.59
CA ALA A 115 -2.01 0.86 -4.67
C ALA A 115 -2.19 1.38 -6.11
N VAL A 116 -2.99 2.44 -6.25
CA VAL A 116 -3.02 3.32 -7.43
C VAL A 116 -2.43 4.67 -7.03
N VAL A 117 -1.25 5.00 -7.54
CA VAL A 117 -0.61 6.32 -7.35
C VAL A 117 -1.05 7.24 -8.50
N VAL A 118 -1.76 8.31 -8.17
CA VAL A 118 -2.16 9.35 -9.12
C VAL A 118 -1.44 10.64 -8.75
N ASP A 119 -0.41 10.99 -9.52
CA ASP A 119 0.42 12.16 -9.22
C ASP A 119 -0.43 13.45 -9.19
N PRO A 120 -0.32 14.31 -8.15
CA PRO A 120 -0.91 15.63 -8.20
C PRO A 120 -0.28 16.48 -9.31
N PRO A 121 -1.05 17.41 -9.91
CA PRO A 121 -0.52 18.34 -10.88
C PRO A 121 0.70 19.10 -10.33
N GLY A 122 1.78 19.14 -11.10
CA GLY A 122 3.00 19.85 -10.70
C GLY A 122 3.80 19.19 -9.57
N LEU A 123 3.58 17.90 -9.27
CA LEU A 123 4.38 17.16 -8.29
C LEU A 123 5.89 17.30 -8.62
N PRO A 124 6.71 17.90 -7.73
CA PRO A 124 8.14 18.06 -7.96
C PRO A 124 8.85 16.70 -8.07
N SER A 125 9.93 16.65 -8.85
CA SER A 125 10.82 15.48 -8.87
C SER A 125 11.59 15.38 -7.56
N VAL A 126 11.90 14.15 -7.16
CA VAL A 126 12.74 13.81 -6.01
C VAL A 126 13.83 12.86 -6.48
N ASP A 127 14.89 12.70 -5.69
CA ASP A 127 16.01 11.82 -6.04
C ASP A 127 15.65 10.34 -5.87
N ARG A 128 14.83 10.03 -4.85
CA ARG A 128 14.30 8.67 -4.61
C ARG A 128 12.84 8.68 -4.24
N GLU A 129 12.14 7.65 -4.68
CA GLU A 129 10.73 7.45 -4.36
C GLU A 129 10.48 5.99 -3.96
N TYR A 130 9.78 5.81 -2.85
CA TYR A 130 9.35 4.51 -2.32
C TYR A 130 7.84 4.49 -2.12
N LEU A 131 7.24 3.30 -2.20
CA LEU A 131 5.87 3.04 -1.78
C LEU A 131 5.87 1.96 -0.71
N LEU A 132 5.29 2.30 0.45
CA LEU A 132 5.06 1.39 1.55
C LEU A 132 3.55 1.23 1.74
N VAL A 133 3.10 -0.01 1.76
CA VAL A 133 1.70 -0.38 1.99
C VAL A 133 1.66 -1.14 3.31
N GLN A 134 1.03 -0.55 4.33
CA GLN A 134 0.79 -1.22 5.60
C GLN A 134 -0.39 -2.19 5.47
N SER A 135 -0.26 -3.37 6.05
CA SER A 135 -1.37 -4.33 6.15
C SER A 135 -1.21 -5.22 7.37
N GLU A 136 -2.33 -5.75 7.85
CA GLU A 136 -2.36 -6.77 8.90
C GLU A 136 -2.33 -8.18 8.31
N MET A 137 -1.75 -9.12 9.06
CA MET A 137 -1.78 -10.55 8.78
C MET A 137 -2.41 -11.30 9.94
N TYR A 138 -3.47 -12.03 9.62
CA TYR A 138 -4.20 -12.91 10.54
C TYR A 138 -3.85 -14.33 10.13
N LEU A 139 -2.73 -14.86 10.63
CA LEU A 139 -2.13 -16.10 10.14
C LEU A 139 -2.99 -17.31 10.53
N GLY A 140 -3.35 -18.12 9.54
CA GLY A 140 -3.93 -19.43 9.75
C GLY A 140 -2.85 -20.50 10.00
N ARG A 141 -3.23 -21.77 9.83
CA ARG A 141 -2.27 -22.89 9.86
C ARG A 141 -1.15 -22.70 8.82
N GLN A 142 0.00 -23.34 9.01
CA GLN A 142 1.09 -23.31 8.01
C GLN A 142 0.60 -23.75 6.62
N GLY A 143 0.89 -22.95 5.60
CA GLY A 143 0.41 -23.10 4.22
C GLY A 143 -1.10 -22.80 4.04
N GLY A 144 -1.81 -22.41 5.09
CA GLY A 144 -3.22 -22.03 5.06
C GLY A 144 -3.45 -20.58 4.64
N THR A 145 -4.72 -20.22 4.48
CA THR A 145 -5.18 -18.84 4.31
C THR A 145 -5.34 -18.14 5.66
N ALA A 146 -5.65 -16.85 5.63
CA ALA A 146 -5.92 -16.05 6.80
C ALA A 146 -7.01 -16.66 7.71
N ASP A 147 -6.82 -16.50 9.02
CA ASP A 147 -7.72 -16.97 10.08
C ASP A 147 -8.86 -15.97 10.32
N ALA A 148 -10.09 -16.40 10.07
CA ALA A 148 -11.27 -15.55 10.17
C ALA A 148 -11.66 -15.23 11.63
N ASP A 149 -11.34 -16.10 12.59
CA ASP A 149 -11.68 -15.87 14.00
C ASP A 149 -10.76 -14.80 14.59
N LYS A 150 -9.45 -14.88 14.30
CA LYS A 150 -8.49 -13.82 14.67
C LYS A 150 -8.85 -12.48 14.02
N LEU A 151 -9.25 -12.52 12.74
CA LEU A 151 -9.71 -11.34 12.01
C LEU A 151 -10.95 -10.72 12.66
N GLY A 152 -11.92 -11.54 13.06
CA GLY A 152 -13.12 -11.08 13.76
C GLY A 152 -12.85 -10.52 15.16
N ALA A 153 -11.77 -10.98 15.81
CA ALA A 153 -11.32 -10.50 17.11
C ALA A 153 -10.35 -9.30 17.04
N GLU A 154 -9.94 -8.87 15.83
CA GLU A 154 -8.91 -7.85 15.60
C GLU A 154 -7.56 -8.19 16.28
N GLU A 155 -7.19 -9.47 16.25
CA GLU A 155 -5.94 -10.01 16.80
C GLU A 155 -4.94 -10.40 15.69
N PRO A 156 -4.29 -9.45 15.00
CA PRO A 156 -3.32 -9.78 13.98
C PRO A 156 -2.04 -10.36 14.59
N ASP A 157 -1.51 -11.40 13.95
CA ASP A 157 -0.22 -11.98 14.31
C ASP A 157 0.94 -11.10 13.85
N ALA A 158 0.77 -10.40 12.73
CA ALA A 158 1.74 -9.43 12.23
C ALA A 158 1.04 -8.19 11.65
N VAL A 159 1.73 -7.06 11.73
CA VAL A 159 1.42 -5.86 10.93
C VAL A 159 2.69 -5.56 10.16
N VAL A 160 2.61 -5.30 8.87
CA VAL A 160 3.77 -5.31 7.98
C VAL A 160 3.73 -4.17 6.98
N PHE A 161 4.90 -3.81 6.45
CA PHE A 161 4.99 -3.04 5.22
C PHE A 161 5.33 -3.97 4.05
N ASN A 162 4.53 -3.91 2.98
CA ASN A 162 4.72 -4.66 1.73
C ASN A 162 4.73 -6.20 1.86
N GLY A 163 3.98 -6.74 2.82
CA GLY A 163 3.59 -8.15 2.80
C GLY A 163 4.58 -9.14 3.42
N TYR A 164 5.62 -8.66 4.12
CA TYR A 164 6.52 -9.52 4.89
C TYR A 164 6.93 -8.87 6.23
N ALA A 165 6.87 -9.63 7.32
CA ALA A 165 7.15 -9.12 8.66
C ALA A 165 8.60 -8.66 8.80
N GLY A 166 8.81 -7.37 9.10
CA GLY A 166 10.14 -6.78 9.22
C GLY A 166 10.95 -6.82 7.91
N GLN A 167 10.30 -6.85 6.74
CA GLN A 167 10.96 -6.96 5.43
C GLN A 167 12.18 -6.05 5.31
N TYR A 168 11.98 -4.78 5.66
CA TYR A 168 12.99 -3.73 5.49
C TYR A 168 13.94 -3.59 6.67
N SER A 169 13.82 -4.46 7.68
CA SER A 169 14.90 -4.70 8.64
C SER A 169 15.89 -5.74 8.10
N HIS A 170 15.41 -6.67 7.27
CA HIS A 170 16.24 -7.66 6.59
C HIS A 170 16.87 -7.10 5.30
N ASP A 171 16.13 -6.27 4.57
CA ASP A 171 16.58 -5.61 3.33
C ASP A 171 16.27 -4.11 3.37
N PRO A 172 17.11 -3.29 4.03
CA PRO A 172 16.86 -1.86 4.20
C PRO A 172 16.74 -1.10 2.87
N LEU A 173 15.85 -0.10 2.84
CA LEU A 173 15.75 0.85 1.73
C LEU A 173 17.05 1.66 1.61
N THR A 174 17.47 2.05 0.41
CA THR A 174 18.73 2.77 0.21
C THR A 174 18.54 4.26 -0.01
N ALA A 175 19.34 5.12 0.60
CA ALA A 175 19.40 6.53 0.23
C ALA A 175 20.84 7.06 0.34
N ARG A 176 21.07 8.28 -0.14
CA ARG A 176 22.32 9.02 0.08
C ARG A 176 22.07 10.30 0.86
N VAL A 177 23.11 10.74 1.55
CA VAL A 177 23.10 12.04 2.23
C VAL A 177 22.74 13.15 1.24
N GLY A 178 21.78 13.99 1.62
CA GLY A 178 21.31 15.12 0.83
C GLY A 178 20.32 14.79 -0.29
N GLU A 179 20.02 13.52 -0.57
CA GLU A 179 18.95 13.16 -1.50
C GLU A 179 17.58 13.52 -0.93
N ARG A 180 16.72 14.08 -1.77
CA ARG A 180 15.30 14.25 -1.52
C ARG A 180 14.62 12.89 -1.68
N VAL A 181 14.04 12.38 -0.60
CA VAL A 181 13.33 11.10 -0.58
C VAL A 181 11.84 11.35 -0.40
N ARG A 182 11.02 10.80 -1.30
CA ARG A 182 9.57 10.71 -1.13
C ARG A 182 9.18 9.30 -0.74
N VAL A 183 8.35 9.18 0.29
CA VAL A 183 7.75 7.90 0.69
C VAL A 183 6.24 8.04 0.56
N TRP A 184 5.67 7.38 -0.44
CA TRP A 184 4.23 7.14 -0.47
C TRP A 184 3.88 6.08 0.56
N VAL A 185 2.85 6.36 1.35
CA VAL A 185 2.36 5.43 2.36
C VAL A 185 0.88 5.22 2.12
N LEU A 186 0.47 3.96 2.01
CA LEU A 186 -0.91 3.53 1.97
C LEU A 186 -1.17 2.64 3.17
N ASP A 187 -2.21 2.90 3.93
CA ASP A 187 -2.71 1.96 4.92
C ASP A 187 -3.81 1.11 4.28
N ALA A 188 -3.51 -0.16 3.97
CA ALA A 188 -4.51 -1.08 3.42
C ALA A 188 -5.36 -1.75 4.52
N GLY A 189 -4.98 -1.67 5.79
CA GLY A 189 -5.69 -2.29 6.91
C GLY A 189 -5.71 -3.83 6.87
N PRO A 190 -6.87 -4.48 7.13
CA PRO A 190 -8.22 -3.91 7.01
C PRO A 190 -8.73 -3.07 8.19
N ASN A 191 -8.14 -3.13 9.38
CA ASN A 191 -8.71 -2.59 10.63
C ASN A 191 -7.82 -1.55 11.34
N ARG A 192 -6.49 -1.70 11.28
CA ARG A 192 -5.54 -0.91 12.09
C ARG A 192 -4.97 0.28 11.32
N SER A 193 -5.00 1.43 11.98
CA SER A 193 -4.37 2.67 11.49
C SER A 193 -2.84 2.57 11.41
N SER A 194 -2.24 3.35 10.50
CA SER A 194 -0.80 3.59 10.45
C SER A 194 -0.43 4.92 11.10
N ALA A 195 0.68 4.94 11.83
CA ALA A 195 1.32 6.16 12.32
C ALA A 195 2.75 6.23 11.77
N PHE A 196 2.90 6.37 10.45
CA PHE A 196 4.20 6.24 9.79
C PHE A 196 5.20 7.31 10.26
N HIS A 197 6.36 6.86 10.73
CA HIS A 197 7.42 7.70 11.27
C HIS A 197 8.79 7.21 10.80
N VAL A 198 9.70 8.14 10.51
CA VAL A 198 11.12 7.86 10.28
C VAL A 198 11.92 8.36 11.47
N VAL A 199 12.49 7.45 12.25
CA VAL A 199 13.31 7.74 13.43
C VAL A 199 14.57 8.48 13.00
N GLY A 200 14.82 9.63 13.64
CA GLY A 200 15.92 10.53 13.29
C GLY A 200 15.64 11.43 12.08
N GLY A 201 14.46 11.31 11.45
CA GLY A 201 14.00 12.18 10.38
C GLY A 201 12.91 13.15 10.82
N GLN A 202 12.75 14.24 10.07
CA GLN A 202 11.58 15.11 10.11
C GLN A 202 11.07 15.29 8.69
N PHE A 203 9.76 15.29 8.52
CA PHE A 203 9.15 15.55 7.22
C PHE A 203 9.02 17.05 7.02
N ASP A 204 9.55 17.54 5.91
CA ASP A 204 9.35 18.94 5.47
C ASP A 204 8.17 19.06 4.49
N THR A 205 7.61 17.93 4.07
CA THR A 205 6.45 17.85 3.19
C THR A 205 5.55 16.72 3.64
N VAL A 206 4.24 16.99 3.70
CA VAL A 206 3.20 16.00 3.98
C VAL A 206 2.04 16.25 3.05
N TYR A 207 1.67 15.22 2.30
CA TYR A 207 0.47 15.17 1.48
C TYR A 207 -0.40 14.02 1.96
N GLU A 208 -1.67 14.29 2.22
CA GLU A 208 -2.59 13.34 2.85
C GLU A 208 -3.97 13.53 2.22
N GLU A 209 -4.60 12.44 1.76
CA GLU A 209 -5.99 12.44 1.28
C GLU A 209 -6.32 13.58 0.30
N GLY A 210 -5.41 13.85 -0.64
CA GLY A 210 -5.63 14.83 -1.70
C GLY A 210 -5.04 16.23 -1.43
N ALA A 211 -4.56 16.51 -0.21
CA ALA A 211 -4.14 17.85 0.21
C ALA A 211 -2.73 17.87 0.82
N TYR A 212 -1.98 18.94 0.53
CA TYR A 212 -0.75 19.23 1.27
C TYR A 212 -1.08 19.75 2.66
N ARG A 213 -0.62 19.04 3.69
CA ARG A 213 -0.63 19.49 5.10
C ARG A 213 0.61 20.31 5.43
N LEU A 214 1.72 19.98 4.78
CA LEU A 214 2.99 20.68 4.90
C LEU A 214 3.66 20.74 3.53
N ARG A 215 4.29 21.87 3.24
CA ARG A 215 5.05 22.08 2.00
C ARG A 215 6.38 22.74 2.32
N PRO A 216 7.44 22.45 1.53
CA PRO A 216 8.77 23.02 1.77
C PRO A 216 8.83 24.50 1.37
N ASP A 217 7.93 24.93 0.47
CA ASP A 217 7.75 26.32 0.00
C ASP A 217 6.70 27.09 0.80
N GLY A 218 6.22 26.54 1.92
CA GLY A 218 5.28 27.20 2.82
C GLY A 218 5.89 28.40 3.56
N PRO A 219 5.05 29.29 4.14
CA PRO A 219 5.52 30.53 4.78
C PRO A 219 6.25 30.33 6.12
N GLY A 220 6.40 29.10 6.61
CA GLY A 220 6.95 28.81 7.93
C GLY A 220 7.99 27.69 7.92
N SER A 221 8.78 27.59 8.99
CA SER A 221 9.81 26.56 9.19
C SER A 221 9.27 25.31 9.90
N GLY A 222 7.99 25.00 9.70
CA GLY A 222 7.34 23.86 10.36
C GLY A 222 7.81 22.52 9.80
N GLY A 223 7.78 21.49 10.64
CA GLY A 223 8.04 20.10 10.26
C GLY A 223 6.91 19.20 10.75
N ALA A 224 6.82 17.99 10.19
CA ALA A 224 5.94 16.94 10.68
C ALA A 224 6.75 15.73 11.11
N GLN A 225 6.29 15.07 12.16
CA GLN A 225 6.94 13.89 12.75
C GLN A 225 6.31 12.57 12.28
N VAL A 226 5.00 12.59 11.98
CA VAL A 226 4.20 11.39 11.69
C VAL A 226 3.25 11.69 10.53
N LEU A 227 3.07 10.72 9.65
CA LEU A 227 1.92 10.65 8.74
C LEU A 227 0.91 9.65 9.33
N GLY A 228 -0.19 10.17 9.89
CA GLY A 228 -1.28 9.36 10.43
C GLY A 228 -2.26 8.98 9.33
N LEU A 229 -2.55 7.69 9.19
CA LEU A 229 -3.44 7.14 8.18
C LEU A 229 -4.48 6.24 8.86
N ALA A 230 -5.75 6.43 8.50
CA ALA A 230 -6.79 5.45 8.78
C ALA A 230 -6.70 4.28 7.78
N PRO A 231 -7.32 3.11 8.07
CA PRO A 231 -7.48 2.06 7.07
C PRO A 231 -8.09 2.62 5.77
N ALA A 232 -7.51 2.21 4.64
CA ALA A 232 -7.80 2.66 3.28
C ALA A 232 -7.43 4.11 2.94
N SER A 233 -6.73 4.84 3.82
CA SER A 233 -6.22 6.19 3.53
C SER A 233 -4.76 6.18 3.08
N GLY A 234 -4.36 7.23 2.37
CA GLY A 234 -3.04 7.33 1.78
C GLY A 234 -2.46 8.74 1.72
N GLY A 235 -1.13 8.80 1.63
CA GLY A 235 -0.39 10.04 1.49
C GLY A 235 1.04 9.85 1.03
N PHE A 236 1.81 10.93 1.05
CA PHE A 236 3.27 10.85 1.00
C PHE A 236 3.91 11.85 1.95
N VAL A 237 5.12 11.52 2.37
CA VAL A 237 6.02 12.40 3.09
C VAL A 237 7.30 12.61 2.28
N GLU A 238 7.94 13.76 2.47
CA GLU A 238 9.28 14.00 1.94
C GLU A 238 10.23 14.51 3.03
N LEU A 239 11.47 14.08 2.90
CA LEU A 239 12.58 14.41 3.79
C LEU A 239 13.92 14.30 3.06
N PHE A 240 14.98 14.70 3.73
CA PHE A 240 16.37 14.42 3.36
C PHE A 240 17.10 13.86 4.58
N PHE A 241 18.16 13.07 4.32
CA PHE A 241 19.03 12.55 5.39
C PHE A 241 20.30 13.39 5.47
N PRO A 242 20.59 14.05 6.61
CA PRO A 242 21.75 14.93 6.74
C PRO A 242 23.07 14.19 6.97
N GLU A 243 23.02 12.93 7.44
CA GLU A 243 24.19 12.16 7.83
C GLU A 243 24.08 10.71 7.33
N THR A 244 25.23 10.05 7.18
CA THR A 244 25.26 8.61 6.87
C THR A 244 24.81 7.82 8.08
N GLY A 245 24.06 6.75 7.89
CA GLY A 245 23.60 5.93 9.00
C GLY A 245 22.47 4.99 8.61
N THR A 246 21.90 4.36 9.63
CA THR A 246 20.67 3.58 9.49
C THR A 246 19.55 4.36 10.15
N TYR A 247 18.52 4.71 9.39
CA TYR A 247 17.35 5.47 9.87
C TYR A 247 16.14 4.54 9.92
N PRO A 248 15.75 4.03 11.09
CA PRO A 248 14.57 3.17 11.21
C PRO A 248 13.31 3.91 10.77
N PHE A 249 12.36 3.19 10.20
CA PHE A 249 10.99 3.67 10.05
C PHE A 249 10.02 2.65 10.64
N VAL A 250 8.89 3.14 11.15
CA VAL A 250 7.90 2.33 11.85
C VAL A 250 6.49 2.84 11.59
N SER A 251 5.50 1.99 11.83
CA SER A 251 4.21 2.48 12.31
C SER A 251 4.32 2.75 13.82
N HIS A 252 4.13 3.98 14.26
CA HIS A 252 4.33 4.40 15.65
C HIS A 252 3.21 3.93 16.61
N VAL A 253 2.29 3.09 16.14
CA VAL A 253 1.55 2.20 17.03
C VAL A 253 2.53 1.11 17.45
N MET A 254 3.17 1.28 18.60
CA MET A 254 4.38 0.50 18.93
C MET A 254 4.19 -1.02 18.94
N ALA A 255 3.01 -1.50 19.35
CA ALA A 255 2.69 -2.92 19.24
C ALA A 255 2.72 -3.44 17.79
N ASP A 256 2.39 -2.59 16.82
CA ASP A 256 2.41 -2.93 15.39
C ASP A 256 3.80 -2.84 14.80
N ALA A 257 4.60 -1.87 15.23
CA ALA A 257 6.04 -1.87 14.95
C ALA A 257 6.68 -3.19 15.41
N GLU A 258 6.46 -3.58 16.67
CA GLU A 258 7.01 -4.82 17.25
C GLU A 258 6.48 -6.10 16.59
N ARG A 259 5.28 -6.04 15.98
CA ARG A 259 4.70 -7.11 15.15
C ARG A 259 5.28 -7.20 13.73
N GLY A 260 6.11 -6.26 13.30
CA GLY A 260 6.77 -6.30 11.99
C GLY A 260 6.59 -5.06 11.11
N ALA A 261 5.86 -4.04 11.56
CA ALA A 261 5.64 -2.80 10.80
C ALA A 261 6.82 -1.85 11.00
N LEU A 262 8.01 -2.36 10.68
CA LEU A 262 9.27 -1.64 10.79
C LEU A 262 10.21 -1.93 9.61
N GLY A 263 11.18 -1.05 9.48
CA GLY A 263 12.24 -1.14 8.50
C GLY A 263 13.33 -0.11 8.76
N ALA A 264 14.25 0.04 7.82
CA ALA A 264 15.20 1.14 7.86
C ALA A 264 15.57 1.65 6.46
N PHE A 265 16.06 2.89 6.44
CA PHE A 265 16.89 3.40 5.36
C PHE A 265 18.37 3.19 5.71
N ALA A 266 19.12 2.51 4.84
CA ALA A 266 20.57 2.52 4.82
C ALA A 266 21.05 3.72 4.00
N VAL A 267 21.54 4.76 4.71
CA VAL A 267 21.97 6.03 4.12
C VAL A 267 23.49 6.05 3.97
N THR A 268 23.96 6.11 2.73
CA THR A 268 25.39 6.20 2.40
C THR A 268 25.78 7.62 1.98
N ARG A 269 27.07 7.83 1.72
CA ARG A 269 27.51 9.05 1.01
C ARG A 269 27.03 9.04 -0.44
#